data_AF-A0A934SY64-F1
#
_entry.id   AF-A0A934SY64-F1
#
_cell.length_a   1.000
_cell.length_b   1.000
_cell.length_c   1.000
_cell.angle_alpha   90.00
_cell.angle_beta   90.00
_cell.angle_gamma   90.00
#
_symmetry.space_group_name_H-M   'P 1'
#
loop_
_entity.id
_entity.type
_entity.pdbx_description
1 polymer ?
#
loop_
_entity_poly.entity_id
_entity_poly.type
_entity_poly.pdbx_seq_one_letter_code
_entity_poly.pdbx_strand_id
1 'polypeptide(L)'
;MNEIDIPRYVDSQPQLFFWEIDEAVIFIGLLGCGIAIGGWFTLLSIVAGYYAVKAFKRFKNGALDGILLHLCYWLGVMGLNKHYEDSTKRDFFQ
;
A
#
# COMPACT_ATOMS: atom_id res chain seq x y z
N MET A 1 -30.62 -14.88 -16.16
CA MET A 1 -29.35 -14.18 -15.87
C MET A 1 -29.70 -12.94 -15.09
N ASN A 2 -29.24 -12.84 -13.84
CA ASN A 2 -29.38 -11.60 -13.09
C ASN A 2 -28.23 -10.69 -13.51
N GLU A 3 -28.55 -9.46 -13.90
CA GLU A 3 -27.55 -8.43 -14.15
C GLU A 3 -26.99 -7.99 -12.79
N ILE A 4 -25.71 -8.25 -12.56
CA ILE A 4 -25.00 -7.81 -11.35
C ILE A 4 -24.27 -6.53 -11.74
N ASP A 5 -24.65 -5.42 -11.13
CA ASP A 5 -23.97 -4.14 -11.34
C ASP A 5 -22.60 -4.18 -10.63
N ILE A 6 -21.52 -4.05 -11.39
CA ILE A 6 -20.16 -4.08 -10.85
C ILE A 6 -19.80 -2.66 -10.41
N PRO A 7 -19.52 -2.43 -9.11
CA PRO A 7 -19.15 -1.11 -8.65
C PRO A 7 -17.87 -0.63 -9.32
N ARG A 8 -17.91 0.59 -9.86
CA ARG A 8 -16.82 1.22 -10.63
C ARG A 8 -15.46 1.24 -9.93
N TYR A 9 -15.45 1.25 -8.60
CA TYR A 9 -14.26 1.45 -7.77
C TYR A 9 -13.80 0.18 -7.05
N VAL A 10 -14.27 -1.00 -7.49
CA VAL A 10 -13.93 -2.29 -6.86
C VAL A 10 -12.42 -2.55 -6.84
N ASP A 11 -11.71 -2.14 -7.89
CA ASP A 11 -10.26 -2.33 -8.04
C ASP A 11 -9.44 -1.09 -7.66
N SER A 12 -10.10 -0.02 -7.21
CA SER A 12 -9.41 1.22 -6.86
C SER A 12 -8.73 1.11 -5.50
N GLN A 13 -7.54 1.69 -5.40
CA GLN A 13 -6.80 1.73 -4.15
C GLN A 13 -7.55 2.59 -3.11
N PRO A 14 -7.70 2.11 -1.85
CA PRO A 14 -8.33 2.92 -0.81
C PRO A 14 -7.55 4.21 -0.57
N GLN A 15 -8.29 5.29 -0.33
CA GLN A 15 -7.75 6.62 -0.08
C GLN A 15 -7.96 7.03 1.38
N LEU A 16 -6.95 7.67 1.95
CA LEU A 16 -6.99 8.32 3.26
C LEU A 16 -6.88 9.83 3.05
N PHE A 17 -8.00 10.54 3.21
CA PHE A 17 -8.15 11.96 2.87
C PHE A 17 -7.76 12.25 1.40
N PHE A 18 -6.58 12.84 1.17
CA PHE A 18 -6.08 13.19 -0.16
C PHE A 18 -4.95 12.27 -0.64
N TRP A 19 -4.57 11.31 0.19
CA TRP A 19 -3.47 10.39 -0.05
C TRP A 19 -4.01 9.00 -0.32
N GLU A 20 -3.29 8.26 -1.13
CA GLU A 20 -3.55 6.84 -1.28
C GLU A 20 -3.01 6.06 -0.08
N ILE A 21 -3.57 4.88 0.21
CA ILE A 21 -3.21 4.11 1.41
C ILE A 21 -1.69 3.84 1.48
N ASP A 22 -1.04 3.57 0.34
CA ASP A 22 0.40 3.30 0.29
C ASP A 22 1.22 4.53 0.70
N GLU A 23 0.83 5.71 0.21
CA GLU A 23 1.46 6.99 0.54
C GLU A 23 1.28 7.31 2.03
N ALA A 24 0.06 7.11 2.54
CA ALA A 24 -0.26 7.34 3.94
C ALA A 24 0.50 6.40 4.87
N VAL A 25 0.58 5.11 4.55
CA VAL A 25 1.32 4.11 5.34
C VAL A 25 2.80 4.46 5.44
N ILE A 26 3.43 4.91 4.35
CA ILE A 26 4.84 5.34 4.36
C ILE A 26 5.03 6.54 5.29
N PHE A 27 4.18 7.56 5.20
CA PHE A 27 4.30 8.74 6.05
C PHE A 27 4.06 8.42 7.52
N ILE A 28 2.99 7.69 7.83
CA ILE A 28 2.63 7.30 9.19
C ILE A 28 3.71 6.40 9.79
N GLY A 29 4.26 5.47 9.01
CA GLY A 29 5.37 4.62 9.44
C GLY A 29 6.60 5.44 9.83
N LEU A 30 7.02 6.39 8.97
CA LEU A 30 8.17 7.24 9.26
C LEU A 30 7.92 8.17 10.45
N LEU A 31 6.73 8.77 10.53
CA LEU A 31 6.32 9.62 11.62
C LEU A 31 6.32 8.85 12.95
N GLY A 32 5.72 7.66 12.96
CA GLY A 32 5.67 6.76 14.11
C GLY A 32 7.06 6.38 14.61
N CYS A 33 8.00 6.06 13.71
CA CYS A 33 9.40 5.83 14.07
C CYS A 33 10.05 7.08 14.70
N GLY A 34 9.82 8.27 14.14
CA GLY A 34 10.37 9.51 14.70
C GLY A 34 9.77 9.91 16.04
N ILE A 35 8.51 9.58 16.29
CA ILE A 35 7.86 9.74 17.60
C ILE A 35 8.45 8.74 18.60
N ALA A 36 8.65 7.49 18.20
CA ALA A 36 9.20 6.44 19.07
C ALA A 36 10.63 6.76 19.54
N ILE A 37 11.45 7.40 18.70
CA ILE A 37 12.79 7.87 19.07
C ILE A 37 12.70 9.14 19.95
N GLY A 38 11.75 10.02 19.64
CA GLY A 38 11.45 11.23 20.42
C GLY A 38 12.34 12.45 20.12
N GLY A 39 11.99 13.58 20.75
CA GLY A 39 12.76 14.83 20.66
C GLY A 39 12.80 15.42 19.26
N TRP A 40 13.99 15.84 18.80
CA TRP A 40 14.17 16.47 17.49
C TRP A 40 13.91 15.52 16.31
N PHE A 41 13.94 14.21 16.56
CA PHE A 41 13.66 13.20 15.53
C PHE A 41 12.21 13.20 15.07
N THR A 42 11.28 13.68 15.90
CA THR A 42 9.87 13.84 15.50
C THR A 42 9.69 14.95 14.46
N LEU A 43 10.43 16.05 14.58
CA LEU A 43 10.44 17.10 13.55
C LEU A 43 11.12 16.63 12.27
N LEU A 44 12.25 15.91 12.40
CA LEU A 44 12.95 15.34 11.26
C LEU A 44 12.11 14.30 10.52
N SER A 45 11.32 13.48 11.22
CA SER A 45 10.49 12.46 10.59
C SER A 45 9.34 13.04 9.77
N ILE A 46 8.80 14.21 10.15
CA ILE A 46 7.80 14.91 9.33
C ILE A 46 8.41 15.34 7.99
N VAL A 47 9.58 15.98 8.04
CA VAL A 47 10.28 16.45 6.82
C VAL A 47 10.69 15.25 5.97
N ALA A 48 11.34 14.26 6.57
CA ALA A 48 11.76 13.04 5.90
C ALA A 48 10.56 12.27 5.32
N GLY A 49 9.45 12.19 6.05
CA GLY A 49 8.21 11.54 5.62
C GLY A 49 7.63 12.20 4.37
N TYR A 50 7.59 13.52 4.33
CA TYR A 50 7.13 14.26 3.15
C TYR A 50 8.00 13.98 1.92
N TYR A 51 9.33 14.01 2.07
CA TYR A 51 10.25 13.68 0.98
C TYR A 51 10.13 12.22 0.54
N ALA A 52 9.95 11.28 1.48
CA ALA A 52 9.75 9.87 1.20
C ALA A 52 8.47 9.64 0.38
N VAL A 53 7.34 10.23 0.77
CA VAL A 53 6.09 10.17 0.01
C VAL A 53 6.27 10.77 -1.39
N LYS A 54 6.94 11.91 -1.52
CA LYS A 54 7.18 12.53 -2.83
C LYS A 54 8.03 11.64 -3.75
N ALA A 55 9.08 11.02 -3.21
CA ALA A 55 9.91 10.07 -3.95
C ALA A 55 9.12 8.82 -4.33
N PHE A 56 8.32 8.28 -3.41
CA PHE A 56 7.47 7.12 -3.64
C PHE A 56 6.39 7.40 -4.70
N LYS A 57 5.73 8.55 -4.65
CA LYS A 57 4.74 8.97 -5.66
C LYS A 57 5.36 9.05 -7.05
N ARG A 58 6.60 9.56 -7.16
CA ARG A 58 7.34 9.59 -8.43
C ARG A 58 7.64 8.18 -8.95
N PHE A 59 7.99 7.25 -8.08
CA PHE A 59 8.19 5.85 -8.43
C PHE A 59 6.88 5.17 -8.84
N LYS A 60 5.79 5.44 -8.11
CA LYS A 60 4.45 4.90 -8.37
C LYS A 60 3.86 5.36 -9.70
N ASN A 61 4.14 6.57 -10.17
CA ASN A 61 3.54 7.13 -11.39
C ASN A 61 3.74 6.31 -12.69
N GLY A 62 4.58 5.27 -12.70
CA GLY A 62 4.71 4.31 -13.81
C GLY A 62 4.43 2.85 -13.44
N ALA A 63 3.92 2.59 -12.23
CA ALA A 63 3.67 1.26 -11.68
C ALA A 63 2.17 0.98 -11.49
N LEU A 64 1.83 -0.27 -11.16
CA LEU A 64 0.46 -0.67 -10.84
C LEU A 64 -0.02 -0.01 -9.53
N ASP A 65 -1.31 0.30 -9.44
CA ASP A 65 -1.92 0.72 -8.17
C ASP A 65 -1.75 -0.38 -7.10
N GLY A 66 -1.45 0.01 -5.85
CA GLY A 66 -1.14 -0.96 -4.80
C GLY A 66 0.25 -1.62 -4.93
N ILE A 67 1.22 -0.99 -5.60
CA ILE A 67 2.58 -1.53 -5.76
C ILE A 67 3.26 -1.83 -4.42
N LEU A 68 2.92 -1.11 -3.35
CA LEU A 68 3.50 -1.36 -2.02
C LEU A 68 3.11 -2.76 -1.51
N LEU A 69 1.84 -3.14 -1.66
CA LEU A 69 1.35 -4.46 -1.27
C LEU A 69 2.02 -5.57 -2.09
N HIS A 70 2.25 -5.32 -3.38
CA HIS A 70 2.98 -6.25 -4.25
C HIS A 70 4.44 -6.42 -3.81
N LEU A 71 5.11 -5.33 -3.40
CA LEU A 71 6.46 -5.40 -2.84
C LEU A 71 6.48 -6.16 -1.51
N CYS A 72 5.52 -5.92 -0.61
CA CYS A 72 5.39 -6.66 0.64
C CYS A 72 5.15 -8.15 0.42
N TYR A 73 4.35 -8.50 -0.58
CA TYR A 73 4.15 -9.89 -1.00
C TYR A 73 5.46 -10.51 -1.53
N TRP A 74 6.16 -9.81 -2.42
CA TRP A 74 7.43 -10.29 -2.98
C TRP A 74 8.53 -10.47 -1.92
N LEU A 75 8.57 -9.60 -0.92
CA LEU A 75 9.47 -9.72 0.23
C LEU A 75 9.06 -10.85 1.21
N GLY A 76 7.90 -11.49 1.03
CA GLY A 76 7.40 -12.54 1.91
C GLY A 76 6.86 -12.03 3.25
N VAL A 77 6.66 -10.72 3.39
CA VAL A 77 6.12 -10.09 4.61
C VAL A 77 4.60 -10.20 4.66
N MET A 78 3.96 -10.32 3.49
CA MET A 78 2.51 -10.47 3.35
C MET A 78 2.18 -11.69 2.50
N GLY A 79 1.28 -12.54 2.98
CA GLY A 79 0.74 -13.65 2.19
C GLY A 79 -0.36 -13.18 1.24
N LEU A 80 -0.69 -14.03 0.27
CA LEU A 80 -1.85 -13.84 -0.60
C LEU A 80 -3.15 -14.05 0.21
N ASN A 81 -4.32 -13.83 -0.42
CA ASN A 81 -5.62 -13.97 0.26
C ASN A 81 -5.82 -15.37 0.88
N LYS A 82 -6.61 -15.48 1.96
CA LYS A 82 -6.91 -16.75 2.66
C LYS A 82 -7.55 -17.82 1.75
N HIS A 83 -8.18 -17.40 0.65
CA HIS A 83 -8.83 -18.31 -0.29
C HIS A 83 -7.87 -18.83 -1.36
N TYR A 84 -6.87 -18.03 -1.74
CA TYR A 84 -5.90 -18.37 -2.78
C TYR A 84 -4.51 -18.11 -2.21
N GLU A 85 -3.92 -19.10 -1.55
CA GLU A 85 -2.63 -18.92 -0.88
C GLU A 85 -1.43 -18.92 -1.84
N ASP A 86 -1.62 -19.40 -3.08
CA ASP A 86 -0.57 -19.53 -4.08
C ASP A 86 -1.09 -19.09 -5.45
N SER A 87 -0.48 -18.05 -6.02
CA SER A 87 -0.83 -17.55 -7.36
C SER A 87 -0.53 -18.55 -8.48
N THR A 88 0.27 -19.59 -8.20
CA THR A 88 0.73 -20.57 -9.19
C THR A 88 -0.18 -21.79 -9.25
N LYS A 89 -0.98 -22.04 -8.21
CA LYS A 89 -1.97 -23.11 -8.21
C LYS A 89 -3.12 -22.72 -9.11
N ARG A 90 -3.38 -23.56 -10.11
CA ARG A 90 -4.53 -23.43 -11.00
C ARG A 90 -5.48 -24.55 -10.64
N ASP A 91 -6.49 -24.23 -9.85
CA ASP A 91 -7.56 -25.17 -9.51
C ASP A 91 -8.49 -25.26 -10.72
N PHE A 92 -8.19 -26.19 -11.62
CA PHE A 92 -9.07 -26.54 -12.72
C PHE A 92 -10.18 -27.45 -12.16
N PHE A 93 -11.30 -26.83 -11.80
CA PHE A 93 -12.56 -27.46 -11.40
C PHE A 93 -12.55 -28.09 -9.99
N GLN A 94 -13.39 -27.51 -9.11
CA GLN A 94 -13.90 -28.15 -7.90
C GLN A 94 -15.42 -28.04 -7.89
#